data_AF-A0A519GLJ7-F1
#
_entry.id   AF-A0A519GLJ7-F1
#
_cell.length_a   1.000
_cell.length_b   1.000
_cell.length_c   1.000
_cell.angle_alpha   90.00
_cell.angle_beta   90.00
_cell.angle_gamma   90.00
#
_symmetry.space_group_name_H-M   'P 1'
#
loop_
_entity.id
_entity.type
_entity.pdbx_description
1 polymer ?
#
loop_
_entity_poly.entity_id
_entity_poly.type
_entity_poly.pdbx_seq_one_letter_code
_entity_poly.pdbx_strand_id
1 'polypeptide(L)' 'EWVDEEVVVDAGLVSSRTPDDLPAFNAKVVEEIAEGEHASQTA' A
#
# COMPACT_ATOMS: atom_id res chain seq x y z
N GLU A 1 13.29 7.03 0.34
CA GLU A 1 13.56 7.20 1.78
C GLU A 1 12.79 6.11 2.51
N TRP A 2 13.27 5.61 3.66
CA TRP A 2 12.59 4.55 4.41
C TRP A 2 11.84 5.19 5.59
N VAL A 3 10.59 4.78 5.83
CA VAL A 3 9.72 5.35 6.87
C VAL A 3 9.13 4.25 7.75
N ASP A 4 8.89 4.57 9.02
CA ASP A 4 8.29 3.67 10.00
C ASP A 4 6.81 4.01 10.21
N GLU A 5 5.97 3.52 9.29
CA GLU A 5 4.52 3.74 9.27
C GLU A 5 3.76 2.42 9.09
N GLU A 6 2.55 2.33 9.67
CA GLU A 6 1.71 1.12 9.65
C GLU A 6 1.42 0.62 8.22
N VAL A 7 1.10 1.55 7.31
CA VAL A 7 0.92 1.29 5.87
C VAL A 7 1.51 2.43 5.07
N VAL A 8 2.24 2.10 4.02
CA VAL A 8 2.75 3.06 3.03
C VAL A 8 2.27 2.65 1.65
N VAL A 9 1.81 3.62 0.86
CA VAL A 9 1.50 3.46 -0.56
C VAL A 9 2.46 4.30 -1.38
N ASP A 10 3.10 3.68 -2.37
CA ASP A 10 3.95 4.36 -3.34
C ASP A 10 3.66 3.83 -4.75
N ALA A 11 3.11 4.68 -5.62
CA ALA A 11 2.76 4.35 -7.00
C ALA A 11 1.95 3.04 -7.16
N GLY A 12 0.99 2.80 -6.27
CA GLY A 12 0.15 1.59 -6.24
C GLY A 12 0.79 0.39 -5.52
N LEU A 13 2.04 0.51 -5.03
CA LEU A 13 2.67 -0.50 -4.19
C LEU A 13 2.31 -0.24 -2.72
N VAL A 14 1.57 -1.17 -2.12
CA VAL A 14 1.23 -1.14 -0.70
C VAL A 14 2.23 -1.98 0.09
N SER A 15 2.76 -1.43 1.19
CA SER A 15 3.67 -2.13 2.11
C SER A 15 3.33 -1.86 3.58
N SER A 16 3.72 -2.77 4.48
CA SER A 16 3.52 -2.67 5.93
C SER A 16 4.71 -3.29 6.68
N ARG A 17 4.77 -3.12 8.02
CA ARG A 17 5.96 -3.46 8.82
C ARG A 17 5.85 -4.83 9.48
N THR A 18 4.68 -5.14 10.05
CA THR A 18 4.48 -6.33 10.88
C THR A 18 3.08 -6.93 10.70
N PRO A 19 2.81 -8.17 11.18
CA PRO A 19 1.48 -8.76 11.13
C PRO A 19 0.39 -7.97 11.87
N ASP A 20 0.75 -7.14 12.86
CA ASP A 20 -0.23 -6.31 13.59
C ASP A 20 -0.84 -5.23 12.67
N ASP A 21 -0.14 -4.85 11.59
CA ASP A 21 -0.57 -3.85 10.61
C ASP A 21 -1.52 -4.47 9.53
N LEU A 22 -1.79 -5.78 9.58
CA LEU A 22 -2.61 -6.49 8.56
C LEU A 22 -4.01 -5.89 8.34
N PRO A 23 -4.75 -5.43 9.37
CA PRO A 23 -6.05 -4.81 9.14
C PRO A 23 -5.98 -3.58 8.23
N ALA A 24 -5.00 -2.70 8.47
CA ALA A 24 -4.80 -1.50 7.67
C ALA A 24 -4.24 -1.83 6.29
N PHE A 25 -3.28 -2.75 6.21
CA PHE A 25 -2.70 -3.21 4.95
C PHE A 25 -3.78 -3.80 4.03
N ASN A 26 -4.61 -4.72 4.53
CA ASN A 26 -5.67 -5.35 3.74
C ASN A 26 -6.71 -4.34 3.28
N ALA A 27 -7.10 -3.39 4.14
CA ALA A 27 -8.03 -2.33 3.76
C ALA A 27 -7.46 -1.50 2.60
N LYS A 28 -6.18 -1.13 2.68
CA LYS A 28 -5.52 -0.32 1.66
C LYS A 28 -5.29 -1.07 0.35
N VAL A 29 -4.92 -2.35 0.39
CA VAL A 29 -4.84 -3.19 -0.82
C VAL A 29 -6.16 -3.25 -1.56
N VAL A 30 -7.28 -3.42 -0.84
CA VAL A 30 -8.62 -3.46 -1.46
C VAL A 30 -8.96 -2.11 -2.11
N GLU A 31 -8.61 -1.01 -1.46
CA GLU A 31 -8.78 0.35 -1.99
C GLU A 31 -7.99 0.57 -3.29
N GLU A 32 -6.67 0.34 -3.28
CA GLU A 32 -5.81 0.59 -4.45
C GLU A 32 -6.20 -0.28 -5.67
N ILE A 33 -6.60 -1.54 -5.44
CA ILE A 33 -7.10 -2.40 -6.53
C ILE A 33 -8.39 -1.83 -7.15
N ALA A 34 -9.25 -1.22 -6.33
CA ALA A 34 -10.50 -0.61 -6.81
C ALA A 34 -10.26 0.73 -7.52
N GLU A 35 -9.21 1.47 -7.15
CA GLU A 35 -8.82 2.73 -7.80
C GLU A 35 -8.24 2.51 -9.21
N GLY A 36 -7.52 1.41 -9.43
CA GLY A 36 -6.99 1.03 -10.75
C GLY A 36 -5.56 1.51 -11.00
N GLU A 37 -5.19 1.70 -12.27
CA GLU A 37 -3.80 1.99 -12.63
C GLU A 37 -3.36 3.40 -12.20
N HIS A 38 -2.21 3.49 -11.53
CA HIS A 38 -1.60 4.77 -11.18
C HIS A 38 -0.65 5.24 -12.27
N ALA A 39 -0.64 6.56 -12.55
CA ALA A 39 0.14 7.15 -13.63
C ALA A 39 1.67 6.92 -13.54
N SER A 40 2.17 6.61 -12.35
CA SER A 40 3.58 6.33 -12.07
C SER A 40 3.90 4.85 -11.88
N GLN A 41 2.92 3.96 -12.07
CA GLN A 41 3.12 2.52 -11.95
C GLN A 41 3.98 1.99 -13.11
N THR A 42 4.94 1.12 -12.80
CA THR A 42 5.80 0.48 -13.80
C THR A 42 5.39 -0.99 -13.96
N ALA A 43 5.32 -1.48 -15.20
CA ALA A 43 4.98 -2.87 -15.55
C ALA A 43 6.18 -3.82 -15.51
#